data_AF-A0A957WSJ5-F1
#
_entry.id   AF-A0A957WSJ5-F1
#
_cell.length_a   1.000
_cell.length_b   1.000
_cell.length_c   1.000
_cell.angle_alpha   90.00
_cell.angle_beta   90.00
_cell.angle_gamma   90.00
#
_symmetry.space_group_name_H-M   'P 1'
#
loop_
_entity.id
_entity.type
_entity.pdbx_description
1 polymer ?
#
loop_
_entity_poly.entity_id
_entity_poly.type
_entity_poly.pdbx_seq_one_letter_code
_entity_poly.pdbx_strand_id
1 'polypeptide(L)'
;MQLRILSAEDVRRALPMADAIEVMRRAFGQLSASRADMPLRTRLTTDQGLLLLMPAFLRDSRELAVKAVSIWGDNPGKGLPAVIALA
;
A
#
# COMPACT_ATOMS: atom_id res chain seq x y z
N MET A 1 -17.48 -14.81 -10.49
CA MET A 1 -16.45 -13.76 -10.35
C MET A 1 -15.17 -14.41 -9.86
N GLN A 2 -14.01 -14.10 -10.44
CA GLN A 2 -12.72 -14.65 -10.02
C GLN A 2 -11.86 -13.54 -9.43
N LEU A 3 -11.28 -13.77 -8.24
CA LEU A 3 -10.36 -12.85 -7.60
C LEU A 3 -8.93 -13.24 -7.97
N ARG A 4 -8.14 -12.31 -8.52
CA ARG A 4 -6.72 -12.53 -8.80
C ARG A 4 -5.92 -12.34 -7.51
N ILE A 5 -5.14 -13.35 -7.15
CA ILE A 5 -4.21 -13.32 -6.02
C ILE A 5 -2.79 -13.25 -6.59
N LEU A 6 -2.00 -12.27 -6.13
CA LEU A 6 -0.61 -12.09 -6.54
C LEU A 6 0.29 -12.29 -5.32
N SER A 7 1.33 -13.11 -5.47
CA SER A 7 2.38 -13.25 -4.48
C SER A 7 3.34 -12.04 -4.52
N ALA A 8 4.17 -11.92 -3.49
CA ALA A 8 5.23 -10.92 -3.48
C ALA A 8 6.21 -11.06 -4.66
N GLU A 9 6.41 -12.28 -5.18
CA GLU A 9 7.23 -12.51 -6.35
C GLU A 9 6.53 -12.03 -7.64
N ASP A 10 5.24 -12.30 -7.78
CA ASP A 10 4.45 -11.82 -8.93
C ASP A 10 4.49 -10.29 -8.99
N VAL A 11 4.33 -9.62 -7.85
CA VAL A 11 4.41 -8.15 -7.75
C VAL A 11 5.80 -7.64 -8.13
N ARG A 12 6.88 -8.27 -7.64
CA ARG A 12 8.27 -7.88 -7.98
C ARG A 12 8.55 -7.99 -9.48
N ARG A 13 8.02 -9.02 -10.14
CA ARG A 13 8.18 -9.19 -11.60
C ARG A 13 7.31 -8.22 -12.39
N ALA A 14 6.12 -7.88 -11.89
CA ALA A 14 5.16 -7.03 -12.59
C ALA A 14 5.45 -5.53 -12.48
N LEU A 15 6.23 -5.09 -11.48
CA LEU A 15 6.49 -3.67 -11.24
C LEU A 15 8.00 -3.37 -11.07
N PRO A 16 8.76 -3.28 -12.18
CA PRO A 16 10.13 -2.77 -12.16
C PRO A 16 10.23 -1.36 -11.60
N MET A 17 11.41 -1.00 -11.07
CA MET A 17 11.60 0.29 -10.39
C MET A 17 11.36 1.51 -11.29
N ALA A 18 11.73 1.44 -12.57
CA ALA A 18 11.48 2.53 -13.52
C ALA A 18 9.98 2.83 -13.67
N ASP A 19 9.17 1.78 -13.77
CA ASP A 19 7.71 1.89 -13.87
C ASP A 19 7.10 2.38 -12.55
N ALA A 20 7.62 1.91 -11.41
CA ALA A 20 7.20 2.40 -10.10
C ALA A 20 7.41 3.92 -9.96
N ILE A 21 8.55 4.44 -10.43
CA ILE A 21 8.83 5.89 -10.42
C ILE A 21 7.81 6.65 -11.28
N GLU A 22 7.51 6.15 -12.48
CA GLU A 22 6.55 6.77 -13.39
C GLU A 22 5.14 6.81 -12.81
N VAL A 23 4.69 5.69 -12.24
CA VAL A 23 3.39 5.57 -11.57
C VAL A 23 3.30 6.55 -10.39
N MET A 24 4.34 6.61 -9.55
CA MET A 24 4.34 7.52 -8.40
C MET A 24 4.34 8.99 -8.82
N ARG A 25 5.05 9.37 -9.89
CA ARG A 25 5.00 10.75 -10.44
C ARG A 25 3.57 11.15 -10.79
N ARG A 26 2.83 10.27 -11.47
CA ARG A 26 1.43 10.52 -11.86
C ARG A 26 0.51 10.57 -10.65
N ALA A 27 0.64 9.62 -9.72
CA ALA A 27 -0.16 9.56 -8.50
C ALA A 27 0.01 10.82 -7.64
N PHE A 28 1.26 11.25 -7.41
CA PHE A 28 1.53 12.49 -6.68
C PHE A 28 1.06 13.73 -7.44
N GLY A 29 1.18 13.77 -8.77
CA GLY A 29 0.66 14.86 -9.58
C GLY A 29 -0.86 15.02 -9.45
N GLN A 30 -1.61 13.90 -9.44
CA GLN A 30 -3.05 13.92 -9.16
C GLN A 30 -3.33 14.40 -7.74
N LEU A 31 -2.61 13.88 -6.74
CA LEU A 31 -2.78 14.28 -5.33
C LEU A 31 -2.54 15.77 -5.12
N SER A 32 -1.44 16.33 -5.65
CA SER A 32 -1.12 17.76 -5.51
C SER A 32 -2.13 18.67 -6.22
N ALA A 33 -2.81 18.15 -7.23
CA ALA A 33 -3.84 18.87 -7.96
C ALA A 33 -5.25 18.63 -7.40
N SER A 34 -5.37 18.05 -6.19
CA SER A 34 -6.65 17.71 -5.55
C SER A 34 -7.53 16.78 -6.39
N ARG A 35 -6.92 15.93 -7.22
CA ARG A 35 -7.59 14.91 -8.05
C ARG A 35 -7.41 13.49 -7.52
N ALA A 36 -7.15 13.36 -6.22
CA ALA A 36 -7.10 12.07 -5.52
C ALA A 36 -7.92 12.16 -4.23
N ASP A 37 -8.77 11.17 -3.98
CA ASP A 37 -9.41 10.98 -2.69
C ASP A 37 -8.52 10.06 -1.84
N MET A 38 -7.77 10.66 -0.92
CA MET A 38 -6.84 9.95 -0.03
C MET A 38 -7.05 10.45 1.40
N PRO A 39 -8.01 9.89 2.16
CA PRO A 39 -8.26 10.30 3.52
C PRO A 39 -7.07 9.96 4.43
N LEU A 40 -7.06 10.54 5.63
CA LEU A 40 -6.09 10.14 6.65
C LEU A 40 -6.26 8.64 6.95
N ARG A 41 -5.13 7.93 6.97
CA ARG A 41 -5.09 6.50 7.29
C ARG A 41 -5.78 6.18 8.62
N THR A 42 -6.58 5.12 8.65
CA THR A 42 -7.14 4.60 9.90
C THR A 42 -6.05 3.84 10.65
N ARG A 43 -5.94 4.07 11.95
CA ARG A 43 -4.93 3.44 12.81
C ARG A 43 -5.61 2.61 13.89
N LEU A 44 -5.20 1.35 14.00
CA LEU A 44 -5.53 0.47 15.13
C LEU A 44 -4.22 0.15 15.85
N THR A 45 -4.10 0.62 17.10
CA THR A 45 -2.90 0.43 17.91
C THR A 45 -3.15 -0.67 18.93
N THR A 46 -2.16 -1.52 19.13
CA THR A 46 -2.11 -2.56 20.17
C THR A 46 -0.94 -2.26 21.10
N ASP A 47 -0.80 -3.05 22.16
CA ASP A 47 0.35 -3.03 23.05
C ASP A 47 1.69 -3.40 22.35
N GLN A 48 1.64 -4.24 21.32
CA GLN A 48 2.84 -4.79 20.65
C GLN A 48 3.13 -4.21 19.27
N GLY A 49 2.18 -3.50 18.67
CA GLY A 49 2.26 -3.08 17.27
C GLY A 49 1.05 -2.30 16.80
N LEU A 50 0.95 -2.06 15.50
CA LEU A 50 -0.16 -1.32 14.92
C LEU A 50 -0.53 -1.81 13.51
N LEU A 51 -1.81 -1.67 13.19
CA LEU A 51 -2.38 -1.85 11.86
C LEU A 51 -2.78 -0.48 11.29
N LEU A 52 -2.47 -0.25 10.01
CA LEU A 52 -2.92 0.90 9.24
C LEU A 52 -3.78 0.44 8.07
N LEU A 53 -4.91 1.11 7.87
CA LEU A 53 -5.70 1.02 6.64
C LEU A 53 -5.49 2.30 5.84
N MET A 54 -5.07 2.15 4.59
CA MET A 54 -4.69 3.25 3.71
C MET A 54 -5.47 3.15 2.39
N PRO A 55 -6.74 3.59 2.35
CA PRO A 55 -7.51 3.65 1.11
C PRO A 55 -7.11 4.87 0.28
N ALA A 56 -7.14 4.73 -1.04
CA ALA A 56 -6.97 5.84 -1.97
C ALA A 56 -7.74 5.60 -3.27
N PHE A 57 -8.27 6.67 -3.86
CA PHE A 57 -8.85 6.68 -5.20
C PHE A 57 -8.23 7.79 -6.05
N LEU A 58 -7.64 7.43 -7.18
CA LEU A 58 -7.11 8.37 -8.17
C LEU A 58 -8.18 8.67 -9.22
N ARG A 59 -8.58 9.93 -9.36
CA ARG A 59 -9.76 10.30 -10.17
C ARG A 59 -9.50 10.21 -11.67
N ASP A 60 -8.30 10.57 -12.12
CA ASP A 60 -7.97 10.62 -13.55
C ASP A 60 -7.81 9.20 -14.12
N SER A 61 -7.16 8.32 -13.36
CA SER A 61 -6.90 6.92 -13.76
C SER A 61 -8.00 5.93 -13.31
N ARG A 62 -8.92 6.37 -12.44
CA ARG A 62 -9.99 5.56 -11.83
C ARG A 62 -9.47 4.35 -11.04
N GLU A 63 -8.29 4.46 -10.46
CA GLU A 63 -7.67 3.40 -9.66
C GLU A 63 -8.12 3.50 -8.20
N LEU A 64 -8.76 2.45 -7.69
CA LEU A 64 -9.19 2.32 -6.30
C LEU A 64 -8.42 1.18 -5.63
N ALA A 65 -7.78 1.45 -4.50
CA ALA A 65 -7.09 0.44 -3.72
C ALA A 65 -7.17 0.72 -2.23
N VAL A 66 -6.95 -0.33 -1.42
CA VAL A 66 -6.75 -0.20 0.02
C VAL A 66 -5.55 -1.04 0.43
N LYS A 67 -4.56 -0.40 1.05
CA LYS A 67 -3.46 -1.13 1.68
C LYS A 67 -3.77 -1.33 3.15
N ALA A 68 -3.76 -2.59 3.60
CA ALA A 68 -3.69 -2.93 5.01
C ALA A 68 -2.22 -3.29 5.33
N VAL A 69 -1.59 -2.48 6.18
CA VAL A 69 -0.18 -2.68 6.55
C VAL A 69 -0.03 -2.77 8.06
N SER A 70 0.80 -3.70 8.45
CA SER A 70 0.97 -4.19 9.79
C SER A 70 2.43 -3.91 10.22
N ILE A 71 2.65 -3.32 11.41
CA ILE A 71 3.98 -3.00 11.94
C ILE A 71 4.16 -3.56 13.35
N TRP A 72 5.12 -4.47 13.52
CA TRP A 72 5.49 -5.13 14.78
C TRP A 72 7.00 -5.03 14.98
N GLY A 73 7.42 -4.24 15.97
CA GLY A 73 8.84 -3.95 16.22
C GLY A 73 9.68 -5.17 16.59
N ASP A 74 9.07 -6.13 17.30
CA ASP A 74 9.77 -7.32 17.81
C ASP A 74 9.84 -8.48 16.80
N ASN A 75 9.17 -8.36 15.65
CA ASN A 75 9.15 -9.43 14.64
C ASN A 75 10.55 -9.84 14.14
N PRO A 76 11.51 -8.93 13.88
CA PRO A 76 12.85 -9.31 13.46
C PRO A 76 13.55 -10.24 14.47
N GLY A 77 13.34 -10.02 15.79
CA GLY A 77 13.86 -10.89 16.84
C GLY A 77 13.25 -12.30 16.84
N LYS A 78 12.13 -12.48 16.14
CA LYS A 78 11.41 -13.75 15.95
C LYS A 78 11.62 -14.35 14.55
N GLY A 79 12.51 -13.76 13.73
CA GLY A 79 12.73 -14.19 12.34
C GLY A 79 11.61 -13.79 11.36
N LEU A 80 10.76 -12.83 11.73
CA LEU A 80 9.66 -12.33 10.90
C LEU A 80 9.95 -10.89 10.41
N PRO A 81 9.36 -10.46 9.27
CA PRO A 81 9.44 -9.06 8.85
C PRO A 81 8.77 -8.11 9.86
N ALA A 82 9.39 -6.97 10.12
CA ALA A 82 8.80 -5.91 10.95
C ALA A 82 7.52 -5.33 10.34
N VAL A 83 7.44 -5.34 8.99
CA VAL A 83 6.33 -4.79 8.22
C VAL A 83 5.77 -5.85 7.28
N ILE A 84 4.47 -6.08 7.36
CA ILE A 84 3.74 -7.00 6.47
C ILE A 84 2.55 -6.22 5.89
N ALA A 85 2.26 -6.39 4.60
CA ALA A 85 1.18 -5.66 3.95
C ALA A 85 0.44 -6.52 2.92
N LEU A 86 -0.82 -6.18 2.71
CA LEU A 86 -1.66 -6.58 1.59
C LEU A 86 -2.29 -5.32 0.98
N ALA A 87 -2.50 -5.30 -0.34
CA ALA A 87 -3.04 -4.18 -1.09
C ALA A 87 -3.99 -4.66 -2.18
#